data_AF-A0A2H6FWF8-F1
#
_entry.id   AF-A0A2H6FWF8-F1
#
_cell.length_a   1.000
_cell.length_b   1.000
_cell.length_c   1.000
_cell.angle_alpha   90.00
_cell.angle_beta   90.00
_cell.angle_gamma   90.00
#
_symmetry.space_group_name_H-M   'P 1'
#
loop_
_entity.id
_entity.type
_entity.pdbx_description
1 polymer ?
#
loop_
_entity_poly.entity_id
_entity_poly.type
_entity_poly.pdbx_seq_one_letter_code
_entity_poly.pdbx_strand_id
1 'polypeptide(L)'
;MIRCPLLGSQRGLNVATLIDYQKKDAQTIENLFKKKLLQKKNVLTFADFTEGKEADIEDMFGTDFYLKLVNGEYESELKKAITATSLKSNHPRVLVKIEEYLQEYPLLKKASFSHYRPARYFVENFDKLVGDLPKNAVDRFEKAFLTLNKLL
;
A
#
# COMPACT_ATOMS: atom_id res chain seq x y z
N MET A 1 -9.18 40.07 13.61
CA MET A 1 -8.59 39.56 12.34
C MET A 1 -7.26 38.89 12.67
N ILE A 2 -7.27 37.58 12.92
CA ILE A 2 -6.05 36.83 13.26
C ILE A 2 -5.42 36.38 11.94
N ARG A 3 -4.30 36.99 11.55
CA ARG A 3 -3.50 36.55 10.40
C ARG A 3 -2.55 35.45 10.89
N CYS A 4 -2.69 34.25 10.33
CA CYS A 4 -1.77 33.14 10.53
C CYS A 4 -0.47 33.41 9.72
N PRO A 5 0.72 33.57 10.34
CA PRO A 5 1.94 33.96 9.62
C PRO A 5 2.68 32.82 8.91
N LEU A 6 2.17 31.59 8.91
CA LEU A 6 2.96 30.39 8.54
C LEU A 6 3.12 30.11 7.04
N LEU A 7 2.63 30.98 6.15
CA LEU A 7 2.75 30.80 4.68
C LEU A 7 3.65 31.86 4.02
N GLY A 8 4.51 32.53 4.79
CA GLY A 8 5.31 33.68 4.33
C GLY A 8 6.62 33.38 3.61
N SER A 9 7.18 32.16 3.67
CA SER A 9 8.45 31.87 3.00
C SER A 9 8.65 30.38 2.77
N GLN A 10 8.27 29.91 1.58
CA GLN A 10 8.62 28.57 1.10
C GLN A 10 9.16 28.67 -0.33
N ARG A 11 10.25 29.42 -0.52
CA ARG A 11 11.07 29.27 -1.73
C ARG A 11 12.15 28.24 -1.41
N GLY A 12 12.08 27.07 -2.05
CA GLY A 12 13.12 26.03 -1.96
C GLY A 12 12.73 24.70 -1.28
N LEU A 13 11.45 24.42 -1.04
CA LEU A 13 11.03 23.11 -0.54
C LEU A 13 10.99 22.08 -1.68
N ASN A 14 11.91 21.11 -1.62
CA ASN A 14 11.83 19.89 -2.41
C ASN A 14 10.86 18.93 -1.72
N VAL A 15 9.67 18.79 -2.29
CA VAL A 15 8.66 17.84 -1.82
C VAL A 15 8.68 16.65 -2.78
N ALA A 16 8.94 15.46 -2.24
CA ALA A 16 8.81 14.20 -2.94
C ALA A 16 7.72 13.38 -2.25
N THR A 17 6.82 12.77 -3.02
CA THR A 17 5.68 12.04 -2.48
C THR A 17 5.61 10.65 -3.08
N LEU A 18 5.48 9.64 -2.22
CA LEU A 18 5.16 8.27 -2.57
C LEU A 18 3.68 8.03 -2.26
N ILE A 19 2.90 7.66 -3.26
CA ILE A 19 1.44 7.53 -3.16
C ILE A 19 0.95 6.18 -3.66
N ASP A 20 -0.14 5.69 -3.06
CA ASP A 20 -0.96 4.63 -3.64
C ASP A 20 -1.52 5.14 -4.98
N TYR A 21 -1.44 4.29 -6.02
CA TYR A 21 -1.91 4.67 -7.34
C TYR A 21 -3.09 3.83 -7.78
N GLN A 22 -4.20 4.53 -8.03
CA GLN A 22 -5.41 3.97 -8.63
C GLN A 22 -5.79 4.84 -9.83
N LYS A 23 -6.36 4.24 -10.89
CA LYS A 23 -6.80 5.01 -12.07
C LYS A 23 -7.72 6.19 -11.76
N LYS A 24 -8.49 6.12 -10.67
CA LYS A 24 -9.36 7.21 -10.20
C LYS A 24 -8.58 8.43 -9.69
N ASP A 25 -7.35 8.24 -9.23
CA ASP A 25 -6.50 9.28 -8.64
C ASP A 25 -5.63 9.98 -9.70
N ALA A 26 -5.64 9.49 -10.94
CA ALA A 26 -4.91 10.09 -12.06
C ALA A 26 -5.27 11.57 -12.26
N GLN A 27 -6.55 11.94 -12.12
CA GLN A 27 -6.99 13.33 -12.25
C GLN A 27 -6.48 14.22 -11.10
N THR A 28 -6.43 13.69 -9.87
CA THR A 28 -5.91 14.40 -8.70
C THR A 28 -4.42 14.66 -8.86
N ILE A 29 -3.66 13.64 -9.27
CA ILE A 29 -2.23 13.72 -9.55
C ILE A 29 -1.96 14.73 -10.68
N GLU A 30 -2.75 14.68 -11.76
CA GLU A 30 -2.65 15.64 -12.86
C GLU A 30 -2.95 17.08 -12.40
N ASN A 31 -3.93 17.26 -11.52
CA ASN A 31 -4.27 18.57 -10.96
C ASN A 31 -3.16 19.13 -10.05
N LEU A 32 -2.46 18.28 -9.30
CA LEU A 32 -1.29 18.68 -8.49
C LEU A 32 -0.15 19.18 -9.38
N PHE A 33 0.10 18.53 -10.52
CA PHE A 33 1.07 18.98 -11.52
C PHE A 33 0.66 20.29 -12.19
N LYS A 34 -0.60 20.40 -12.63
CA LYS A 34 -1.13 21.61 -13.30
C LYS A 34 -1.02 22.86 -12.42
N LYS A 35 -1.21 22.70 -11.11
CA LYS A 35 -1.08 23.80 -10.14
C LYS A 35 0.36 24.18 -9.78
N LYS A 36 1.38 23.53 -10.37
CA LYS A 36 2.81 23.69 -10.04
C LYS A 36 3.13 23.47 -8.56
N LEU A 37 2.25 22.77 -7.83
CA LEU A 37 2.43 22.46 -6.42
C LEU A 37 3.42 21.31 -6.23
N LEU A 38 3.55 20.44 -7.25
CA LEU A 38 4.53 19.37 -7.32
C LEU A 38 5.14 19.32 -8.72
N GLN A 39 6.44 19.05 -8.79
CA GLN A 39 7.08 18.75 -10.07
C GLN A 39 6.76 17.31 -10.49
N LYS A 40 6.45 17.08 -11.76
CA LYS A 40 6.10 15.74 -12.29
C LYS A 40 7.15 14.66 -12.01
N LYS A 41 8.42 15.08 -11.92
CA LYS A 41 9.56 14.23 -11.58
C LYS A 41 9.64 13.81 -10.10
N ASN A 42 8.81 14.39 -9.22
CA ASN A 42 8.86 14.18 -7.77
C ASN A 42 7.68 13.32 -7.22
N VAL A 43 6.83 12.78 -8.10
CA VAL A 43 5.73 11.90 -7.71
C VAL A 43 6.09 10.48 -8.11
N LEU A 44 6.19 9.62 -7.10
CA LEU A 44 6.43 8.19 -7.24
C LEU A 44 5.18 7.46 -6.77
N THR A 45 4.93 6.30 -7.35
CA THR A 45 3.82 5.41 -7.02
C THR A 45 4.37 4.06 -6.59
N PHE A 46 3.63 3.30 -5.77
CA PHE A 46 4.05 1.92 -5.46
C PHE A 46 4.09 1.02 -6.71
N ALA A 47 3.36 1.39 -7.77
CA ALA A 47 3.45 0.72 -9.07
C ALA A 47 4.85 0.84 -9.70
N ASP A 48 5.62 1.88 -9.38
CA ASP A 48 7.00 2.05 -9.86
C ASP A 48 8.00 1.04 -9.23
N PHE A 49 7.59 0.38 -8.15
CA PHE A 49 8.40 -0.56 -7.38
C PHE A 49 7.85 -1.99 -7.39
N THR A 50 6.72 -2.22 -8.05
CA THR A 50 6.09 -3.54 -8.19
C THR A 50 5.95 -3.91 -9.67
N GLU A 51 5.50 -5.12 -9.97
CA GLU A 51 5.33 -5.59 -11.36
C GLU A 51 3.97 -5.17 -11.97
N GLY A 52 3.06 -4.64 -11.14
CA GLY A 52 1.70 -4.27 -11.54
C GLY A 52 1.60 -2.86 -12.12
N LYS A 53 0.57 -2.62 -12.94
CA LYS A 53 0.23 -1.26 -13.43
C LYS A 53 -0.39 -0.37 -12.36
N GLU A 54 -0.90 -0.98 -11.29
CA GLU A 54 -1.51 -0.34 -10.13
C GLU A 54 -1.07 -1.15 -8.91
N ALA A 55 -0.66 -0.47 -7.85
CA ALA A 55 -0.22 -1.09 -6.62
C ALA A 55 -0.48 -0.15 -5.45
N ASP A 56 -0.90 -0.75 -4.35
CA ASP A 56 -0.98 -0.13 -3.04
C ASP A 56 0.26 -0.57 -2.20
N ILE A 57 0.46 0.01 -1.02
CA ILE A 57 1.60 -0.36 -0.15
C ILE A 57 1.62 -1.85 0.21
N GLU A 58 0.47 -2.52 0.31
CA GLU A 58 0.35 -3.95 0.59
C GLU A 58 1.02 -4.81 -0.50
N ASP A 59 0.97 -4.36 -1.75
CA ASP A 59 1.56 -5.07 -2.89
C ASP A 59 3.10 -5.10 -2.82
N MET A 60 3.72 -4.16 -2.09
CA MET A 60 5.17 -4.15 -1.87
C MET A 60 5.65 -5.40 -1.13
N PHE A 61 4.84 -5.91 -0.20
CA PHE A 61 5.12 -7.14 0.55
C PHE A 61 4.98 -8.41 -0.30
N GLY A 62 4.23 -8.34 -1.40
CA GLY A 62 3.89 -9.48 -2.23
C GLY A 62 2.73 -10.32 -1.69
N THR A 63 2.02 -10.96 -2.62
CA THR A 63 0.77 -11.69 -2.36
C THR A 63 0.91 -12.74 -1.25
N ASP A 64 1.94 -13.58 -1.30
CA ASP A 64 2.04 -14.73 -0.40
C ASP A 64 2.28 -14.31 1.05
N PHE A 65 3.18 -13.35 1.27
CA PHE A 65 3.44 -12.83 2.61
C PHE A 65 2.25 -12.03 3.13
N TYR A 66 1.61 -11.21 2.29
CA TYR A 66 0.43 -10.47 2.70
C TYR A 66 -0.74 -11.41 3.08
N LEU A 67 -0.94 -12.50 2.32
CA LEU A 67 -1.91 -13.53 2.69
C LEU A 67 -1.58 -14.22 4.01
N LYS A 68 -0.30 -14.42 4.33
CA LYS A 68 0.11 -14.92 5.64
C LYS A 68 -0.30 -13.98 6.77
N LEU A 69 -0.14 -12.67 6.60
CA LEU A 69 -0.61 -11.67 7.58
C LEU A 69 -2.13 -11.71 7.74
N VAL A 70 -2.86 -11.76 6.63
CA VAL A 70 -4.33 -11.82 6.64
C VAL A 70 -4.83 -13.10 7.30
N ASN A 71 -4.25 -14.26 6.96
CA ASN A 71 -4.65 -15.52 7.57
C ASN A 71 -4.35 -15.56 9.07
N GLY A 72 -3.24 -14.95 9.52
CA GLY A 72 -2.91 -14.85 10.94
C GLY A 72 -3.89 -13.96 11.71
N GLU A 73 -4.17 -12.75 11.21
CA GLU A 73 -5.08 -11.81 11.88
C GLU A 73 -6.54 -12.28 11.89
N TYR A 74 -6.99 -12.93 10.82
CA TYR A 74 -8.38 -13.34 10.64
C TYR A 74 -8.61 -14.84 10.90
N GLU A 75 -7.67 -15.57 11.49
CA GLU A 75 -7.74 -17.03 11.67
C GLU A 75 -9.08 -17.47 12.30
N SER A 76 -9.53 -16.78 13.36
CA SER A 76 -10.77 -17.11 14.07
C SER A 76 -12.07 -16.65 13.38
N GLU A 77 -11.94 -15.93 12.27
CA GLU A 77 -13.02 -15.32 11.48
C GLU A 77 -13.08 -15.91 10.07
N LEU A 78 -12.04 -16.61 9.63
CA LEU A 78 -11.99 -17.31 8.36
C LEU A 78 -12.58 -18.73 8.49
N LYS A 79 -13.38 -19.12 7.49
CA LYS A 79 -13.82 -20.54 7.36
C LYS A 79 -12.66 -21.46 6.99
N LYS A 80 -11.72 -20.93 6.20
CA LYS A 80 -10.53 -21.61 5.70
C LYS A 80 -9.47 -20.55 5.38
N ALA A 81 -8.20 -20.91 5.54
CA ALA A 81 -7.08 -20.06 5.12
C ALA A 81 -7.17 -19.74 3.61
N ILE A 82 -6.95 -18.47 3.29
CA ILE A 82 -6.91 -17.92 1.93
C ILE A 82 -5.55 -18.26 1.33
N THR A 83 -5.51 -18.85 0.14
CA THR A 83 -4.28 -19.20 -0.58
C THR A 83 -4.19 -18.38 -1.86
N ALA A 84 -2.98 -18.23 -2.42
CA ALA A 84 -2.83 -17.54 -3.71
C ALA A 84 -3.71 -18.18 -4.81
N THR A 85 -3.90 -19.50 -4.76
CA THR A 85 -4.78 -20.25 -5.66
C THR A 85 -6.28 -20.04 -5.42
N SER A 86 -6.70 -19.57 -4.24
CA SER A 86 -8.11 -19.23 -3.97
C SER A 86 -8.49 -17.86 -4.52
N LEU A 87 -7.50 -16.98 -4.78
CA LEU A 87 -7.71 -15.69 -5.41
C LEU A 87 -7.85 -15.86 -6.93
N LYS A 88 -9.08 -15.93 -7.41
CA LYS A 88 -9.39 -16.08 -8.86
C LYS A 88 -9.22 -14.78 -9.66
N SER A 89 -9.12 -13.65 -8.97
CA SER A 89 -9.09 -12.32 -9.59
C SER A 89 -7.73 -12.01 -10.22
N ASN A 90 -7.77 -11.53 -11.46
CA ASN A 90 -6.61 -11.02 -12.18
C ASN A 90 -6.33 -9.53 -11.90
N HIS A 91 -7.02 -8.94 -10.92
CA HIS A 91 -6.80 -7.55 -10.53
C HIS A 91 -5.33 -7.35 -10.09
N PRO A 92 -4.64 -6.24 -10.43
CA PRO A 92 -3.22 -6.09 -10.07
C PRO A 92 -2.97 -5.99 -8.56
N ARG A 93 -3.89 -5.33 -7.83
CA ARG A 93 -3.79 -5.05 -6.39
C ARG A 93 -4.28 -6.21 -5.53
N VAL A 94 -3.46 -6.68 -4.58
CA VAL A 94 -3.75 -7.82 -3.69
C VAL A 94 -4.96 -7.58 -2.80
N LEU A 95 -5.13 -6.35 -2.32
CA LEU A 95 -6.23 -5.97 -1.43
C LEU A 95 -7.57 -6.19 -2.11
N VAL A 96 -7.71 -5.75 -3.37
CA VAL A 96 -8.94 -5.94 -4.17
C VAL A 96 -9.22 -7.43 -4.40
N LYS A 97 -8.19 -8.24 -4.68
CA LYS A 97 -8.38 -9.70 -4.84
C LYS A 97 -8.96 -10.33 -3.58
N ILE A 98 -8.48 -9.91 -2.41
CA ILE A 98 -8.95 -10.41 -1.12
C ILE A 98 -10.37 -9.94 -0.84
N GLU A 99 -10.69 -8.68 -1.11
CA GLU A 99 -12.05 -8.15 -0.95
C GLU A 99 -13.04 -8.91 -1.84
N GLU A 100 -12.72 -9.12 -3.11
CA GLU A 100 -13.54 -9.92 -4.03
C GLU A 100 -13.71 -11.36 -3.54
N TYR A 101 -12.65 -11.98 -3.03
CA TYR A 101 -12.74 -13.32 -2.43
C TYR A 101 -13.68 -13.34 -1.21
N LEU A 102 -13.59 -12.34 -0.33
CA LEU A 102 -14.40 -12.25 0.88
C LEU A 102 -15.86 -11.85 0.59
N GLN A 103 -16.17 -11.34 -0.60
CA GLN A 103 -17.56 -11.20 -1.04
C GLN A 103 -18.19 -12.57 -1.35
N GLU A 104 -17.45 -13.50 -1.95
CA GLU A 104 -17.90 -14.87 -2.22
C GLU A 104 -17.86 -15.74 -0.94
N TYR A 105 -16.85 -15.53 -0.08
CA TYR A 105 -16.61 -16.26 1.15
C TYR A 105 -16.49 -15.31 2.36
N PRO A 106 -17.63 -14.79 2.87
CA PRO A 106 -17.61 -13.79 3.93
C PRO A 106 -17.05 -14.32 5.24
N LEU A 107 -16.42 -13.42 5.98
CA LEU A 107 -15.92 -13.67 7.34
C LEU A 107 -17.06 -14.09 8.27
N LEU A 108 -16.73 -14.98 9.20
CA LEU A 108 -17.62 -15.44 10.25
C LEU A 108 -17.86 -14.33 11.29
N LYS A 109 -18.77 -14.60 12.23
CA LYS A 109 -19.06 -13.71 13.39
C LYS A 109 -19.50 -12.28 13.01
N LYS A 110 -19.99 -12.06 11.79
CA LYS A 110 -20.31 -10.73 11.23
C LYS A 110 -19.10 -9.78 11.24
N ALA A 111 -17.89 -10.32 11.20
CA ALA A 111 -16.68 -9.53 11.08
C ALA A 111 -16.60 -8.88 9.69
N SER A 112 -15.95 -7.72 9.61
CA SER A 112 -15.65 -7.02 8.36
C SER A 112 -14.16 -7.01 8.10
N PHE A 113 -13.81 -7.04 6.81
CA PHE A 113 -12.42 -6.93 6.39
C PHE A 113 -11.94 -5.47 6.52
N SER A 114 -10.73 -5.31 7.05
CA SER A 114 -10.03 -4.05 7.22
C SER A 114 -8.54 -4.26 6.97
N HIS A 115 -7.95 -3.53 6.04
CA HIS A 115 -6.52 -3.59 5.71
C HIS A 115 -5.62 -3.09 6.85
N TYR A 116 -6.15 -2.30 7.78
CA TYR A 116 -5.40 -1.86 8.98
C TYR A 116 -5.11 -3.02 9.95
N ARG A 117 -5.96 -4.04 9.99
CA ARG A 117 -5.81 -5.16 10.93
C ARG A 117 -4.57 -6.02 10.62
N PRO A 118 -4.31 -6.46 9.37
CA PRO A 118 -3.05 -7.12 9.00
C PRO A 118 -1.80 -6.28 9.30
N ALA A 119 -1.86 -4.97 9.10
CA ALA A 119 -0.74 -4.08 9.43
C ALA A 119 -0.45 -4.06 10.95
N ARG A 120 -1.50 -3.92 11.77
CA ARG A 120 -1.38 -4.02 13.23
C ARG A 120 -0.83 -5.39 13.66
N TYR A 121 -1.41 -6.47 13.13
CA TYR A 121 -0.98 -7.83 13.41
C TYR A 121 0.51 -8.05 13.12
N PHE A 122 0.99 -7.51 12.00
CA PHE A 122 2.40 -7.60 11.63
C PHE A 122 3.30 -6.91 12.64
N VAL A 123 2.94 -5.70 13.10
CA VAL A 123 3.70 -4.97 14.13
C VAL A 123 3.68 -5.71 15.46
N GLU A 124 2.52 -6.20 15.90
CA GLU A 124 2.37 -6.93 17.16
C GLU A 124 3.11 -8.28 17.18
N ASN A 125 3.32 -8.88 16.01
CA ASN A 125 3.99 -10.18 15.86
C ASN A 125 5.31 -10.07 15.08
N PHE A 126 5.92 -8.89 15.06
CA PHE A 126 7.07 -8.59 14.20
C PHE A 126 8.23 -9.58 14.41
N ASP A 127 8.61 -9.84 15.66
CA ASP A 127 9.72 -10.76 15.99
C ASP A 127 9.54 -12.17 15.43
N LYS A 128 8.29 -12.61 15.26
CA LYS A 128 7.95 -13.94 14.73
C LYS A 128 7.88 -13.95 13.21
N LEU A 129 7.51 -12.82 12.60
CA LEU A 129 7.18 -12.72 11.17
C LEU A 129 8.31 -12.12 10.34
N VAL A 130 9.24 -11.39 10.96
CA VAL A 130 10.35 -10.73 10.25
C VAL A 130 11.24 -11.73 9.51
N GLY A 131 11.44 -12.94 10.05
CA GLY A 131 12.21 -13.99 9.40
C GLY A 131 11.55 -14.57 8.14
N ASP A 132 10.24 -14.39 8.02
CA ASP A 132 9.45 -14.80 6.86
C ASP A 132 9.31 -13.69 5.80
N LEU A 133 9.81 -12.49 6.09
CA LEU A 133 9.70 -11.36 5.20
C LEU A 133 10.46 -11.65 3.88
N PRO A 134 9.80 -11.61 2.73
CA PRO A 134 10.44 -11.94 1.47
C PRO A 134 11.57 -10.95 1.14
N LYS A 135 12.73 -11.48 0.71
CA LYS A 135 13.86 -10.63 0.33
C LYS A 135 13.48 -9.61 -0.75
N ASN A 136 12.71 -10.03 -1.75
CA ASN A 136 12.23 -9.13 -2.80
C ASN A 136 11.33 -8.01 -2.26
N ALA A 137 10.56 -8.24 -1.18
CA ALA A 137 9.81 -7.16 -0.54
C ALA A 137 10.75 -6.13 0.07
N VAL A 138 11.78 -6.59 0.79
CA VAL A 138 12.83 -5.71 1.35
C VAL A 138 13.52 -4.91 0.24
N ASP A 139 13.92 -5.56 -0.85
CA ASP A 139 14.57 -4.93 -2.00
C ASP A 139 13.68 -3.84 -2.64
N ARG A 140 12.36 -4.08 -2.73
CA ARG A 140 11.39 -3.09 -3.23
C ARG A 140 11.32 -1.86 -2.33
N PHE A 141 11.21 -2.06 -1.01
CA PHE A 141 11.18 -0.95 -0.05
C PHE A 141 12.49 -0.17 -0.05
N GLU A 142 13.64 -0.86 -0.07
CA GLU A 142 14.95 -0.22 -0.18
C GLU A 142 15.04 0.63 -1.44
N LYS A 143 14.66 0.07 -2.61
CA LYS A 143 14.63 0.81 -3.88
C LYS A 143 13.71 2.03 -3.80
N ALA A 144 12.54 1.91 -3.16
CA ALA A 144 11.62 3.02 -2.98
C ALA A 144 12.25 4.14 -2.16
N PHE A 145 12.86 3.83 -1.03
CA PHE A 145 13.54 4.82 -0.18
C PHE A 145 14.75 5.46 -0.89
N LEU A 146 15.59 4.67 -1.56
CA LEU A 146 16.72 5.20 -2.32
C LEU A 146 16.28 6.13 -3.45
N THR A 147 15.19 5.81 -4.14
CA THR A 147 14.65 6.64 -5.21
C THR A 147 14.05 7.93 -4.64
N LEU A 148 13.31 7.83 -3.54
CA LEU A 148 12.74 8.98 -2.84
C LEU A 148 13.83 9.93 -2.34
N ASN A 149 14.89 9.39 -1.72
CA ASN A 149 16.00 10.18 -1.18
C ASN A 149 16.80 10.93 -2.26
N LYS A 150 16.79 10.45 -3.51
CA LYS A 150 17.43 11.16 -4.65
C LYS A 150 16.65 12.38 -5.12
N LEU A 151 15.40 12.55 -4.68
CA LEU A 151 14.53 13.66 -5.05
C LEU A 151 14.55 14.81 -4.04
N LEU A 152 15.20 14.61 -2.89
CA LEU A 152 15.39 15.60 -1.82
C LEU A 152 16.68 16.40 -2.06
#